data_AF-A0A813YHF3-F1
#
_entry.id   AF-A0A813YHF3-F1
#
_cell.length_a   1.000
_cell.length_b   1.000
_cell.length_c   1.000
_cell.angle_alpha   90.00
_cell.angle_beta   90.00
_cell.angle_gamma   90.00
#
_symmetry.space_group_name_H-M   'P 1'
#
loop_
_entity.id
_entity.type
_entity.pdbx_description
1 polymer ?
#
loop_
_entity_poly.entity_id
_entity_poly.type
_entity_poly.pdbx_seq_one_letter_code
_entity_poly.pdbx_strand_id
1 'polypeptide(L)' 'MFRQQTLDKHSNYRKEHYSQLLTLSENLNEFSQDYTNRLATFGETAPNYNEIRMENLYYQVLSYKLQAK' A
#
# COMPACT_ATOMS: atom_id res chain seq x y z
N MET A 1 -12.09 3.72 5.62
CA MET A 1 -12.61 3.04 4.40
C MET A 1 -11.52 2.37 3.57
N PHE A 2 -10.41 3.04 3.25
CA PHE A 2 -9.35 2.48 2.39
C PHE A 2 -8.78 1.12 2.85
N ARG A 3 -8.39 0.99 4.13
CA ARG A 3 -7.79 -0.24 4.69
C ARG A 3 -8.68 -1.47 4.50
N GLN A 4 -9.97 -1.34 4.78
CA GLN A 4 -10.93 -2.43 4.63
C GLN A 4 -11.12 -2.84 3.17
N GLN A 5 -11.23 -1.88 2.24
CA GLN A 5 -11.34 -2.18 0.81
C GLN A 5 -10.10 -2.90 0.27
N THR A 6 -8.91 -2.51 0.75
CA THR A 6 -7.66 -3.21 0.42
C THR A 6 -7.68 -4.63 0.97
N LEU A 7 -8.08 -4.84 2.23
CA LEU A 7 -8.21 -6.17 2.82
C LEU A 7 -9.19 -7.04 2.02
N ASP A 8 -10.37 -6.52 1.69
CA ASP A 8 -11.42 -7.26 0.99
C ASP A 8 -10.94 -7.73 -0.39
N LYS A 9 -10.23 -6.87 -1.14
CA LYS A 9 -9.61 -7.25 -2.42
C LYS A 9 -8.59 -8.37 -2.25
N HIS A 10 -7.70 -8.28 -1.25
CA HIS A 10 -6.72 -9.34 -0.99
C HIS A 10 -7.40 -10.65 -0.60
N SER A 11 -8.41 -10.58 0.27
CA SER A 11 -9.18 -11.73 0.73
C SER A 11 -9.90 -12.45 -0.42
N ASN A 12 -10.44 -11.70 -1.39
CA ASN A 12 -11.06 -12.29 -2.58
C ASN A 12 -10.06 -13.12 -3.40
N TYR A 13 -8.90 -12.55 -3.74
CA TYR A 13 -7.86 -13.30 -4.47
C TYR A 13 -7.33 -14.50 -3.68
N ARG A 14 -7.13 -14.35 -2.36
CA ARG A 14 -6.66 -15.46 -1.51
C ARG A 14 -7.67 -16.59 -1.43
N LYS A 15 -8.98 -16.27 -1.45
CA LYS A 15 -10.06 -17.27 -1.50
C LYS A 15 -10.04 -18.06 -2.81
N GLU A 16 -9.83 -17.40 -3.95
CA GLU A 16 -9.69 -18.07 -5.25
C GLU A 16 -8.50 -19.05 -5.28
N HIS A 17 -7.44 -18.72 -4.54
CA HIS A 17 -6.26 -19.58 -4.37
C HIS A 17 -6.34 -20.55 -3.18
N TYR A 18 -7.52 -20.72 -2.55
CA TYR A 18 -7.72 -21.58 -1.38
C TYR A 18 -6.74 -21.30 -0.22
N SER A 19 -6.31 -20.06 -0.08
CA SER A 19 -5.37 -19.60 0.94
C SER A 19 -6.10 -18.99 2.14
N GLN A 20 -5.43 -18.97 3.30
CA GLN A 20 -5.97 -18.41 4.55
C GLN A 20 -6.30 -16.92 4.38
N LEU A 21 -7.46 -16.48 4.86
CA LEU A 21 -7.86 -15.06 4.85
C LEU A 21 -6.96 -14.23 5.77
N LEU A 22 -6.76 -12.96 5.39
CA LEU A 22 -6.00 -12.02 6.20
C LEU A 22 -6.94 -11.25 7.13
N THR A 23 -6.36 -10.65 8.17
CA THR A 23 -7.03 -9.69 9.04
C THR A 23 -6.22 -8.40 9.09
N LEU A 24 -6.88 -7.29 9.41
CA LEU A 24 -6.18 -6.03 9.66
C LEU A 24 -5.39 -6.13 10.98
N SER A 25 -4.19 -5.56 10.98
CA SER A 25 -3.38 -5.34 12.18
C SER A 25 -3.17 -3.84 12.36
N GLU A 26 -3.51 -3.31 13.52
CA GLU A 26 -3.33 -1.89 13.84
C GLU A 26 -1.86 -1.47 13.73
N ASN A 27 -0.96 -2.25 14.30
CA ASN A 27 0.49 -2.01 14.23
C ASN A 27 1.01 -1.95 12.79
N LEU A 28 0.56 -2.86 11.92
CA LEU A 28 0.97 -2.85 10.51
C LEU A 28 0.37 -1.65 9.76
N ASN A 29 -0.84 -1.24 10.12
CA ASN A 29 -1.49 -0.07 9.52
C ASN A 29 -0.78 1.23 9.89
N GLU A 30 -0.35 1.38 11.14
CA GLU A 30 0.43 2.52 11.62
C GLU A 30 1.78 2.58 10.91
N PHE A 31 2.53 1.48 10.91
CA PHE A 31 3.80 1.38 10.21
C PHE A 31 3.69 1.72 8.71
N SER A 32 2.69 1.14 8.03
CA SER A 32 2.45 1.41 6.60
C SER A 32 2.14 2.89 6.34
N GLN A 33 1.39 3.53 7.24
CA GLN A 33 1.05 4.94 7.11
C GLN A 33 2.27 5.83 7.34
N ASP A 34 3.07 5.56 8.37
CA ASP A 34 4.29 6.31 8.67
C ASP A 34 5.30 6.19 7.53
N TYR A 35 5.46 4.99 6.97
CA TYR A 35 6.32 4.77 5.82
C TYR A 35 5.84 5.52 4.58
N THR A 36 4.53 5.48 4.30
CA THR A 36 3.94 6.22 3.18
C THR A 36 4.13 7.73 3.34
N ASN A 37 3.97 8.26 4.55
CA ASN A 37 4.21 9.68 4.85
C ASN A 37 5.67 10.06 4.59
N ARG A 38 6.62 9.19 4.98
CA ARG A 38 8.05 9.34 4.67
C ARG A 38 8.28 9.37 3.16
N LEU A 39 7.79 8.38 2.42
CA LEU A 39 7.94 8.30 0.96
C LEU A 39 7.35 9.54 0.25
N ALA A 40 6.17 9.98 0.67
CA ALA A 40 5.53 11.19 0.13
C ALA A 40 6.37 12.46 0.36
N THR A 41 7.13 12.52 1.46
CA THR A 41 8.02 13.65 1.78
C THR A 41 9.26 13.65 0.88
N PHE A 42 9.82 12.49 0.59
CA PHE A 42 11.03 12.36 -0.25
C PHE A 42 10.74 12.34 -1.75
N GLY A 43 9.49 12.12 -2.16
CA GLY A 43 9.12 12.00 -3.58
C GLY A 43 9.66 10.72 -4.24
N GLU A 44 10.05 9.74 -3.44
CA GLU A 44 10.63 8.48 -3.89
C GLU A 44 9.78 7.31 -3.41
N THR A 45 9.78 6.22 -4.17
CA THR A 45 9.19 4.93 -3.77
C THR A 45 10.29 3.89 -3.77
N ALA A 46 10.94 3.68 -2.63
CA ALA A 46 11.87 2.60 -2.42
C ALA A 46 11.25 1.57 -1.45
N PRO A 47 11.59 0.28 -1.52
CA PRO A 47 11.26 -0.69 -0.47
C PRO A 47 11.99 -0.37 0.84
N ASN A 48 11.38 -0.69 1.99
CA ASN A 48 12.10 -0.64 3.26
C ASN A 48 12.93 -1.92 3.41
N TYR A 49 14.17 -1.91 2.90
CA TYR A 49 15.07 -3.07 2.92
C TYR A 49 15.44 -3.59 4.32
N ASN A 50 15.06 -2.89 5.39
CA ASN A 50 15.48 -3.20 6.75
C ASN A 50 14.47 -3.99 7.60
N GLU A 51 13.28 -4.34 7.08
CA GLU A 51 12.34 -5.18 7.82
C GLU A 51 12.08 -6.53 7.14
N ILE A 52 12.00 -7.60 7.95
CA ILE A 52 11.70 -9.01 7.56
C ILE A 52 10.26 -9.16 7.02
N ARG A 53 9.58 -8.07 6.68
CA ARG A 53 8.18 -8.05 6.27
C ARG A 53 8.09 -7.96 4.75
N MET A 54 7.22 -8.76 4.15
CA MET A 54 6.92 -8.66 2.73
C MET A 54 6.09 -7.39 2.50
N GLU A 55 6.67 -6.41 1.83
CA GLU A 55 6.02 -5.14 1.51
C GLU A 55 5.57 -5.11 0.04
N ASN A 56 4.39 -4.55 -0.21
CA ASN A 56 3.93 -4.17 -1.55
C ASN A 56 3.75 -2.65 -1.58
N LEU A 57 4.40 -1.98 -2.53
CA LEU A 57 4.29 -0.53 -2.74
C LEU A 57 3.57 -0.23 -4.05
N TYR A 58 2.68 0.77 -4.03
CA TYR A 58 2.01 1.28 -5.22
C TYR A 58 2.06 2.81 -5.19
N TYR A 59 2.47 3.42 -6.30
CA TYR A 59 2.45 4.87 -6.48
C TYR A 59 1.81 5.23 -7.81
N GLN A 60 1.13 6.37 -7.84
CA GLN A 60 0.54 6.92 -9.06
C GLN A 60 0.84 8.40 -9.14
N VAL A 61 1.52 8.82 -10.21
CA VAL A 61 1.71 10.24 -10.54
C VAL A 61 0.55 10.69 -11.40
N LEU A 62 -0.30 11.57 -10.87
CA LEU A 62 -1.29 12.28 -11.68
C LEU A 62 -0.56 13.39 -12.45
N SER A 63 -0.18 13.11 -13.69
CA SER A 63 0.30 14.16 -14.60
C SER A 63 -0.89 15.00 -15.04
N TYR A 64 -1.04 16.20 -14.48
CA TYR A 64 -1.90 17.21 -15.07
C TYR A 64 -1.27 17.62 -16.41
N LYS A 65 -1.94 17.30 -17.53
CA LYS A 65 -1.62 17.93 -18.81
C LYS A 65 -1.83 19.44 -18.62
N LEU A 66 -0.75 20.20 -18.55
CA LEU A 66 -0.78 21.65 -18.76
C LEU A 66 -1.39 21.86 -20.15
N GLN A 67 -2.67 22.24 -20.21
CA GLN A 67 -3.24 22.79 -21.43
C GLN A 67 -2.56 24.14 -21.64
N ALA A 68 -1.52 24.15 -22.50
CA ALA A 68 -0.95 25.39 -23.01
C ALA A 68 -2.06 26.15 -23.76
N LYS A 69 -2.33 27.38 -23.32
CA LYS A 69 -3.15 28.34 -24.05
C LYS A 69 -2.37 28.92 -25.22
#